data_AF-A0A319ELV4-F1
#
_entry.id   AF-A0A319ELV4-F1
#
_cell.length_a   1.000
_cell.length_b   1.000
_cell.length_c   1.000
_cell.angle_alpha   90.00
_cell.angle_beta   90.00
_cell.angle_gamma   90.00
#
_symmetry.space_group_name_H-M   'P 1'
#
loop_
_entity.id
_entity.type
_entity.pdbx_description
1 polymer ?
#
loop_
_entity_poly.entity_id
_entity_poly.type
_entity_poly.pdbx_seq_one_letter_code
_entity_poly.pdbx_strand_id
1 'polypeptide(L)'
;MTENPSPQPSAQQIFNEIVQRILAATEPTEMVYTDVDPDDGLLICRMLEENREVERENPRTSYNSKTRHLFASVMRPVHYYVPPRWMLNSIINWLLDGGTAGLESMRGMNFGIGQRLKNFTGPYASSVQQPDFYMSGSTMDNPTIVVESGWPESLDRLQIDKDLWLRGTTKVEIVVLVIWSETEDDKVEGTVEVWTRDGADDVAVRRLAIFPAPDPLPTDDRVEFTKGQLFGPAAPLANPTTILSLEMSELRRIAQQIISKIELSPA
;
A
#
# COMPACT_ATOMS: atom_id res chain seq x y z
N MET A 1 20.20 21.19 -34.76
CA MET A 1 19.65 22.03 -33.67
C MET A 1 19.21 21.07 -32.60
N THR A 2 19.98 20.93 -31.54
CA THR A 2 19.59 20.19 -30.35
C THR A 2 18.67 21.10 -29.54
N GLU A 3 17.41 20.71 -29.37
CA GLU A 3 16.53 21.36 -28.39
C GLU A 3 17.21 21.28 -27.02
N ASN A 4 17.46 22.43 -26.41
CA ASN A 4 17.83 22.44 -25.00
C ASN A 4 16.62 21.90 -24.23
N PRO A 5 16.80 20.88 -23.36
CA PRO A 5 15.71 20.44 -22.49
C PRO A 5 15.24 21.61 -21.64
N SER A 6 13.93 21.79 -21.53
CA SER A 6 13.31 22.76 -20.63
C SER A 6 13.91 22.60 -19.23
N PRO A 7 14.20 23.70 -18.50
CA PRO A 7 14.77 23.60 -17.17
C PRO A 7 13.83 22.80 -16.26
N GLN A 8 14.38 21.86 -15.48
CA GLN A 8 13.61 21.13 -14.49
C GLN A 8 12.95 22.11 -13.51
N PRO A 9 11.67 21.91 -13.15
CA PRO A 9 10.99 22.73 -12.18
C PRO A 9 11.70 22.61 -10.81
N SER A 10 11.87 23.74 -10.14
CA SER A 10 12.41 23.77 -8.77
C SER A 10 11.47 23.09 -7.78
N ALA A 11 11.99 22.67 -6.62
CA ALA A 11 11.20 22.06 -5.55
C ALA A 11 9.97 22.90 -5.15
N GLN A 12 10.13 24.22 -5.07
CA GLN A 12 9.03 25.14 -4.75
C GLN A 12 7.94 25.15 -5.83
N GLN A 13 8.31 25.05 -7.11
CA GLN A 13 7.34 24.99 -8.20
C GLN A 13 6.54 23.69 -8.15
N ILE A 14 7.22 22.55 -7.96
CA ILE A 14 6.57 21.25 -7.81
C ILE A 14 5.62 21.26 -6.60
N PHE A 15 6.10 21.73 -5.44
CA PHE A 15 5.27 21.85 -4.24
C PHE A 15 4.02 22.70 -4.48
N ASN A 16 4.17 23.89 -5.05
CA ASN A 16 3.04 24.79 -5.30
C ASN A 16 2.01 24.15 -6.26
N GLU A 17 2.48 23.47 -7.30
CA GLU A 17 1.60 22.76 -8.24
C GLU A 17 0.82 21.64 -7.55
N ILE A 18 1.49 20.82 -6.73
CA ILE A 18 0.84 19.76 -5.96
C ILE A 18 -0.25 20.34 -5.04
N VAL A 19 0.06 21.39 -4.28
CA VAL A 19 -0.91 22.06 -3.39
C VAL A 19 -2.12 22.55 -4.19
N GLN A 20 -1.89 23.24 -5.31
CA GLN A 20 -2.98 23.74 -6.14
C GLN A 20 -3.87 22.61 -6.67
N ARG A 21 -3.26 21.53 -7.18
CA ARG A 21 -4.00 20.40 -7.73
C ARG A 21 -4.78 19.63 -6.67
N ILE A 22 -4.22 19.45 -5.47
CA ILE A 22 -4.92 18.82 -4.34
C ILE A 22 -6.15 19.65 -3.95
N LEU A 23 -5.99 20.96 -3.76
CA LEU A 23 -7.09 21.83 -3.32
C LEU A 23 -8.16 22.05 -4.40
N ALA A 24 -7.81 21.87 -5.68
CA ALA A 24 -8.74 21.99 -6.79
C ALA A 24 -9.40 20.66 -7.20
N ALA A 25 -8.95 19.52 -6.64
CA ALA A 25 -9.44 18.22 -7.04
C ALA A 25 -10.90 18.02 -6.59
N THR A 26 -11.80 17.92 -7.55
CA THR A 26 -13.18 17.46 -7.33
C THR A 26 -13.34 15.97 -7.60
N GLU A 27 -12.38 15.40 -8.31
CA GLU A 27 -12.33 14.00 -8.71
C GLU A 27 -11.00 13.39 -8.27
N PRO A 28 -10.92 12.06 -8.14
CA PRO A 28 -9.67 11.38 -7.85
C PRO A 28 -8.57 11.77 -8.83
N THR A 29 -7.45 12.22 -8.28
CA THR A 29 -6.37 12.84 -9.07
C THR A 29 -5.04 12.27 -8.63
N GLU A 30 -4.27 11.76 -9.59
CA GLU A 30 -2.90 11.32 -9.39
C GLU A 30 -1.91 12.30 -10.04
N MET A 31 -0.78 12.48 -9.36
CA MET A 31 0.33 13.34 -9.74
C MET A 31 1.62 12.56 -9.58
N VAL A 32 2.37 12.43 -10.68
CA VAL A 32 3.68 11.78 -10.71
C VAL A 32 4.70 12.77 -11.27
N TYR A 33 5.76 13.00 -10.53
CA TYR A 33 6.91 13.79 -10.95
C TYR A 33 8.14 12.89 -10.98
N THR A 34 8.83 12.87 -12.11
CA THR A 34 10.03 12.05 -12.34
C THR A 34 11.29 12.90 -12.23
N ASP A 35 12.43 12.22 -12.04
CA ASP A 35 13.76 12.83 -12.01
C ASP A 35 13.91 13.93 -10.94
N VAL A 36 13.13 13.84 -9.85
CA VAL A 36 13.21 14.76 -8.71
C VAL A 36 14.42 14.40 -7.86
N ASP A 37 15.28 15.39 -7.59
CA ASP A 37 16.46 15.19 -6.76
C ASP A 37 16.09 14.68 -5.35
N PRO A 38 16.88 13.77 -4.72
CA PRO A 38 16.58 13.23 -3.41
C PRO A 38 16.33 14.25 -2.30
N ASP A 39 17.10 15.34 -2.26
CA ASP A 39 16.94 16.35 -1.23
C ASP A 39 15.66 17.16 -1.46
N ASP A 40 15.36 17.47 -2.72
CA ASP A 40 14.13 18.16 -3.13
C ASP A 40 12.90 17.30 -2.87
N GLY A 41 12.92 16.01 -3.22
CA GLY A 41 11.81 15.08 -2.99
C GLY A 41 11.48 14.94 -1.50
N LEU A 42 12.50 14.81 -0.65
CA LEU A 42 12.33 14.80 0.80
C LEU A 42 11.77 16.12 1.33
N LEU A 43 12.28 17.25 0.83
CA LEU A 43 11.83 18.58 1.22
C LEU A 43 10.36 18.77 0.87
N ILE A 44 9.95 18.42 -0.35
CA ILE A 44 8.56 18.56 -0.80
C ILE A 44 7.64 17.70 0.05
N CYS A 45 7.98 16.43 0.32
CA CYS A 45 7.17 15.57 1.20
C CYS A 45 6.99 16.17 2.60
N ARG A 46 8.04 16.79 3.17
CA ARG A 46 7.96 17.47 4.47
C ARG A 46 7.07 18.71 4.40
N MET A 47 7.23 19.54 3.37
CA MET A 47 6.42 20.75 3.19
C MET A 47 4.94 20.42 3.02
N LEU A 48 4.61 19.34 2.30
CA LEU A 48 3.23 18.87 2.15
C LEU A 48 2.65 18.36 3.48
N GLU A 49 3.46 17.66 4.29
CA GLU A 49 3.10 17.19 5.62
C GLU A 49 2.83 18.34 6.61
N GLU A 50 3.61 19.42 6.54
CA GLU A 50 3.47 20.59 7.41
C GLU A 50 2.38 21.58 6.95
N ASN A 51 1.83 21.38 5.74
CA ASN A 51 0.79 22.25 5.18
C ASN A 51 -0.61 21.82 5.64
N ARG A 52 -1.23 22.65 6.50
CA ARG A 52 -2.55 22.40 7.08
C ARG A 52 -3.70 22.33 6.07
N GLU A 53 -3.60 23.02 4.94
CA GLU A 53 -4.64 22.96 3.90
C GLU A 53 -4.57 21.61 3.17
N VAL A 54 -3.35 21.17 2.86
CA VAL A 54 -3.09 19.85 2.28
C VAL A 54 -3.49 18.73 3.23
N GLU A 55 -3.16 18.84 4.53
CA GLU A 55 -3.51 17.85 5.55
C GLU A 55 -5.02 17.56 5.60
N ARG A 56 -5.87 18.59 5.43
CA ARG A 56 -7.33 18.46 5.47
C ARG A 56 -7.90 17.64 4.33
N GLU A 57 -7.26 17.69 3.16
CA GLU A 57 -7.64 16.90 1.99
C GLU A 57 -7.14 15.45 2.09
N ASN A 58 -6.31 15.14 3.10
CA ASN A 58 -5.76 13.81 3.38
C ASN A 58 -5.19 13.09 2.14
N PRO A 59 -4.31 13.74 1.36
CA PRO A 59 -3.72 13.13 0.19
C PRO A 59 -2.76 12.00 0.58
N ARG A 60 -2.51 11.09 -0.35
CA ARG A 60 -1.34 10.20 -0.27
C ARG A 60 -0.18 10.87 -0.95
N THR A 61 0.99 10.80 -0.33
CA THR A 61 2.22 11.38 -0.86
C THR A 61 3.41 10.49 -0.55
N SER A 62 4.26 10.27 -1.54
CA SER A 62 5.44 9.43 -1.38
C SER A 62 6.56 9.87 -2.30
N TYR A 63 7.77 9.51 -1.93
CA TYR A 63 8.97 9.77 -2.71
C TYR A 63 9.88 8.54 -2.67
N ASN A 64 10.34 8.11 -3.84
CA ASN A 64 11.30 7.02 -3.99
C ASN A 64 12.64 7.58 -4.46
N SER A 65 13.64 7.58 -3.57
CA SER A 65 14.95 8.20 -3.85
C SER A 65 15.79 7.42 -4.86
N LYS A 66 15.51 6.12 -5.05
CA LYS A 66 16.23 5.31 -6.04
C LYS A 66 15.71 5.58 -7.45
N THR A 67 14.40 5.61 -7.62
CA THR A 67 13.78 5.86 -8.93
C THR A 67 13.57 7.35 -9.20
N ARG A 68 13.73 8.21 -8.19
CA ARG A 68 13.51 9.67 -8.26
C ARG A 68 12.08 10.06 -8.62
N HIS A 69 11.11 9.27 -8.17
CA HIS A 69 9.69 9.53 -8.38
C HIS A 69 9.09 10.15 -7.12
N LEU A 70 8.46 11.32 -7.27
CA LEU A 70 7.57 11.92 -6.27
C LEU A 70 6.12 11.68 -6.72
N PHE A 71 5.31 11.19 -5.81
CA PHE A 71 3.90 10.91 -6.01
C PHE A 71 3.05 11.70 -5.03
N ALA A 72 1.92 12.20 -5.53
CA ALA A 72 0.84 12.74 -4.73
C ALA A 72 -0.51 12.33 -5.32
N SER A 73 -1.51 12.06 -4.48
CA SER A 73 -2.86 11.75 -4.97
C SER A 73 -3.98 12.12 -4.01
N VAL A 74 -5.11 12.53 -4.58
CA VAL A 74 -6.42 12.58 -3.93
C VAL A 74 -7.16 11.28 -4.28
N MET A 75 -7.45 10.46 -3.26
CA MET A 75 -7.77 9.04 -3.42
C MET A 75 -9.23 8.74 -3.75
N ARG A 76 -9.48 7.65 -4.50
CA ARG A 76 -10.82 7.04 -4.65
C ARG A 76 -11.27 6.38 -3.32
N PRO A 77 -12.59 6.31 -3.03
CA PRO A 77 -13.11 5.60 -1.86
C PRO A 77 -12.67 4.13 -1.76
N VAL A 78 -12.51 3.43 -2.90
CA VAL A 78 -12.09 2.01 -2.92
C VAL A 78 -10.74 1.81 -2.23
N HIS A 79 -9.73 2.63 -2.57
CA HIS A 79 -8.39 2.57 -1.96
C HIS A 79 -8.41 2.89 -0.47
N TYR A 80 -9.25 3.85 -0.09
CA TYR A 80 -9.32 4.31 1.29
C TYR A 80 -10.03 3.31 2.22
N TYR A 81 -11.08 2.64 1.75
CA TYR A 81 -11.94 1.83 2.61
C TYR A 81 -11.70 0.32 2.52
N VAL A 82 -11.34 -0.21 1.36
CA VAL A 82 -11.34 -1.67 1.15
C VAL A 82 -10.17 -2.34 1.89
N PRO A 83 -8.88 -1.96 1.67
CA PRO A 83 -7.77 -2.63 2.33
C PRO A 83 -7.84 -2.54 3.87
N PRO A 84 -8.03 -1.36 4.49
CA PRO A 84 -8.08 -1.29 5.96
C PRO A 84 -9.20 -2.12 6.58
N ARG A 85 -10.38 -2.14 5.96
CA ARG A 85 -11.52 -2.90 6.49
C ARG A 85 -11.30 -4.41 6.36
N TRP A 86 -10.71 -4.87 5.26
CA TRP A 86 -10.36 -6.28 5.07
C TRP A 86 -9.34 -6.76 6.11
N MET A 87 -8.30 -5.95 6.36
CA MET A 87 -7.26 -6.27 7.33
C MET A 87 -7.79 -6.28 8.77
N LEU A 88 -8.55 -5.27 9.16
CA LEU A 88 -9.12 -5.18 10.51
C LEU A 88 -10.12 -6.29 10.80
N ASN A 89 -10.97 -6.66 9.84
CA ASN A 89 -11.89 -7.78 10.00
C ASN A 89 -11.13 -9.11 10.15
N SER A 90 -10.04 -9.30 9.41
CA SER A 90 -9.20 -10.50 9.53
C SER A 90 -8.53 -10.58 10.91
N ILE A 91 -8.02 -9.46 11.41
CA ILE A 91 -7.46 -9.35 12.77
C ILE A 91 -8.49 -9.75 13.84
N ILE A 92 -9.73 -9.28 13.71
CA ILE A 92 -10.82 -9.63 14.63
C ILE A 92 -11.10 -11.13 14.59
N ASN A 93 -11.15 -11.74 13.40
CA ASN A 93 -11.37 -13.18 13.26
C ASN A 93 -10.25 -13.99 13.93
N TRP A 94 -8.98 -13.62 13.73
CA TRP A 94 -7.85 -14.30 14.39
C TRP A 94 -7.90 -14.20 15.92
N LEU A 95 -8.46 -13.10 16.45
CA LEU A 95 -8.66 -12.95 17.89
C LEU A 95 -9.80 -13.83 18.41
N LEU A 96 -10.93 -13.88 17.69
CA LEU A 96 -12.11 -14.64 18.08
C LEU A 96 -11.92 -16.16 17.98
N ASP A 97 -11.14 -16.62 17.00
CA ASP A 97 -10.84 -18.04 16.80
C ASP A 97 -9.97 -18.61 17.94
N GLY A 98 -9.37 -17.76 18.78
CA GLY A 98 -8.68 -18.11 20.03
C GLY A 98 -7.36 -18.89 19.88
N GLY A 99 -7.15 -19.57 18.76
CA GLY A 99 -5.98 -20.42 18.48
C GLY A 99 -4.95 -19.84 17.51
N THR A 100 -5.30 -18.87 16.68
CA THR A 100 -4.47 -18.38 15.57
C THR A 100 -3.49 -17.29 15.97
N ALA A 101 -3.89 -16.27 16.73
CA ALA A 101 -2.97 -15.24 17.22
C ALA A 101 -2.74 -15.29 18.73
N GLY A 102 -3.76 -15.61 19.54
CA GLY A 102 -3.70 -15.51 21.00
C GLY A 102 -3.62 -14.06 21.49
N LEU A 103 -4.29 -13.74 22.60
CA LEU A 103 -4.43 -12.36 23.09
C LEU A 103 -3.07 -11.69 23.37
N GLU A 104 -2.08 -12.45 23.85
CA GLU A 104 -0.76 -11.90 24.17
C GLU A 104 0.02 -11.47 22.93
N SER A 105 -0.01 -12.26 21.84
CA SER A 105 0.61 -11.84 20.58
C SER A 105 -0.12 -10.63 20.00
N MET A 106 -1.44 -10.57 20.11
CA MET A 106 -2.24 -9.43 19.62
C MET A 106 -1.88 -8.11 20.30
N ARG A 107 -1.50 -8.12 21.59
CA ARG A 107 -1.05 -6.90 22.29
C ARG A 107 0.27 -6.34 21.75
N GLY A 108 1.11 -7.18 21.16
CA GLY A 108 2.35 -6.77 20.52
C GLY A 108 2.18 -6.38 19.04
N MET A 109 0.97 -6.49 18.50
CA MET A 109 0.68 -6.14 17.11
C MET A 109 0.39 -4.64 16.98
N ASN A 110 1.06 -4.03 16.03
CA ASN A 110 0.89 -2.66 15.58
C ASN A 110 0.34 -2.68 14.16
N PHE A 111 -0.44 -1.66 13.83
CA PHE A 111 -0.88 -1.42 12.46
C PHE A 111 -1.10 0.08 12.25
N GLY A 112 -1.09 0.50 10.99
CA GLY A 112 -1.40 1.88 10.65
C GLY A 112 -1.97 2.00 9.25
N ILE A 113 -2.61 3.14 9.01
CA ILE A 113 -3.29 3.50 7.77
C ILE A 113 -2.73 4.85 7.35
N GLY A 114 -2.06 4.92 6.20
CA GLY A 114 -1.56 6.19 5.68
C GLY A 114 -0.42 6.84 6.46
N GLN A 115 0.16 6.14 7.43
CA GLN A 115 1.28 6.67 8.20
C GLN A 115 2.50 6.80 7.31
N ARG A 116 3.21 7.92 7.42
CA ARG A 116 4.44 8.14 6.69
C ARG A 116 5.59 7.36 7.31
N LEU A 117 6.25 6.54 6.50
CA LEU A 117 7.40 5.70 6.88
C LEU A 117 8.64 6.14 6.12
N LYS A 118 9.77 6.21 6.85
CA LYS A 118 11.06 6.76 6.38
C LYS A 118 12.24 5.82 6.65
N ASN A 119 12.01 4.65 7.27
CA ASN A 119 13.04 3.71 7.71
C ASN A 119 13.59 2.82 6.57
N PHE A 120 13.95 3.45 5.46
CA PHE A 120 14.57 2.80 4.32
C PHE A 120 16.09 2.95 4.36
N THR A 121 16.80 2.14 3.58
CA THR A 121 18.25 2.03 3.61
C THR A 121 18.86 1.97 2.21
N GLY A 122 20.18 2.14 2.13
CA GLY A 122 20.92 2.06 0.87
C GLY A 122 20.42 3.11 -0.15
N PRO A 123 20.21 2.75 -1.43
CA PRO A 123 19.70 3.67 -2.46
C PRO A 123 18.32 4.26 -2.15
N TYR A 124 17.59 3.65 -1.21
CA TYR A 124 16.27 4.09 -0.78
C TYR A 124 16.29 4.94 0.49
N ALA A 125 17.45 5.25 1.07
CA ALA A 125 17.57 5.91 2.38
C ALA A 125 16.87 7.28 2.47
N SER A 126 16.70 7.97 1.34
CA SER A 126 15.98 9.24 1.24
C SER A 126 14.53 9.06 0.78
N SER A 127 13.98 7.85 0.84
CA SER A 127 12.59 7.57 0.44
C SER A 127 11.61 7.84 1.58
N VAL A 128 10.38 8.12 1.20
CA VAL A 128 9.24 8.39 2.08
C VAL A 128 8.04 7.67 1.48
N GLN A 129 7.32 6.87 2.26
CA GLN A 129 6.15 6.16 1.76
C GLN A 129 4.98 6.19 2.73
N GLN A 130 3.75 6.14 2.22
CA GLN A 130 2.51 6.08 3.00
C GLN A 130 1.68 4.89 2.52
N PRO A 131 1.78 3.72 3.17
CA PRO A 131 0.99 2.57 2.78
C PRO A 131 -0.50 2.75 3.09
N ASP A 132 -1.35 2.14 2.28
CA ASP A 132 -2.79 2.12 2.54
C ASP A 132 -3.14 1.33 3.82
N PHE A 133 -2.39 0.27 4.09
CA PHE A 133 -2.39 -0.41 5.38
C PHE A 133 -1.05 -1.09 5.64
N TYR A 134 -0.65 -1.20 6.90
CA TYR A 134 0.46 -2.06 7.27
C TYR A 134 0.22 -2.74 8.62
N MET A 135 0.92 -3.85 8.86
CA MET A 135 1.04 -4.48 10.17
C MET A 135 2.51 -4.67 10.54
N SER A 136 2.77 -4.69 11.84
CA SER A 136 4.08 -4.94 12.44
C SER A 136 3.90 -5.62 13.79
N GLY A 137 4.67 -6.66 14.09
CA GLY A 137 4.75 -7.16 15.47
C GLY A 137 5.92 -6.59 16.29
N SER A 138 6.54 -5.49 15.83
CA SER A 138 7.64 -4.84 16.52
C SER A 138 7.31 -3.38 16.89
N THR A 139 7.72 -2.42 16.06
CA THR A 139 7.45 -0.99 16.23
C THR A 139 6.57 -0.48 15.09
N MET A 140 5.81 0.60 15.34
CA MET A 140 4.98 1.27 14.33
C MET A 140 5.75 1.63 13.05
N ASP A 141 7.04 1.97 13.16
CA ASP A 141 7.80 2.44 11.99
C ASP A 141 8.51 1.33 11.20
N ASN A 142 8.28 0.05 11.53
CA ASN A 142 8.93 -1.10 10.89
C ASN A 142 7.88 -2.14 10.47
N PRO A 143 7.13 -1.89 9.38
CA PRO A 143 6.14 -2.84 8.89
C PRO A 143 6.81 -4.16 8.47
N THR A 144 6.10 -5.27 8.70
CA THR A 144 6.44 -6.60 8.18
C THR A 144 5.51 -7.01 7.05
N ILE A 145 4.27 -6.52 7.09
CA ILE A 145 3.26 -6.73 6.06
C ILE A 145 2.73 -5.38 5.62
N VAL A 146 2.74 -5.12 4.32
CA VAL A 146 2.23 -3.88 3.71
C VAL A 146 1.15 -4.21 2.69
N VAL A 147 0.11 -3.39 2.65
CA VAL A 147 -0.94 -3.43 1.63
C VAL A 147 -0.99 -2.09 0.91
N GLU A 148 -0.94 -2.13 -0.41
CA GLU A 148 -1.11 -0.98 -1.29
C GLU A 148 -2.26 -1.24 -2.25
N SER A 149 -3.04 -0.22 -2.58
CA SER A 149 -4.15 -0.31 -3.52
C SER A 149 -3.99 0.71 -4.65
N GLY A 150 -4.40 0.36 -5.86
CA GLY A 150 -4.27 1.24 -7.02
C GLY A 150 -5.12 0.81 -8.22
N TRP A 151 -5.29 1.73 -9.18
CA TRP A 151 -5.92 1.49 -10.47
C TRP A 151 -4.84 1.18 -11.53
N PRO A 152 -5.17 0.85 -12.79
CA PRO A 152 -4.18 0.51 -13.80
C PRO A 152 -3.20 1.66 -14.08
N GLU A 153 -3.66 2.92 -13.97
CA GLU A 153 -2.82 4.11 -14.07
C GLU A 153 -1.75 4.17 -12.98
N SER A 154 -2.04 3.57 -11.83
CA SER A 154 -1.12 3.46 -10.70
C SER A 154 -0.22 2.22 -10.79
N LEU A 155 -0.34 1.34 -11.80
CA LEU A 155 0.33 0.04 -11.78
C LEU A 155 1.85 0.15 -11.74
N ASP A 156 2.43 1.03 -12.56
CA ASP A 156 3.87 1.27 -12.55
C ASP A 156 4.34 1.78 -11.18
N ARG A 157 3.55 2.67 -10.56
CA ARG A 157 3.79 3.13 -9.19
C ARG A 157 3.73 1.98 -8.20
N LEU A 158 2.68 1.15 -8.22
CA LEU A 158 2.52 0.03 -7.30
C LEU A 158 3.69 -0.96 -7.39
N GLN A 159 4.22 -1.20 -8.60
CA GLN A 159 5.40 -2.05 -8.80
C GLN A 159 6.67 -1.39 -8.24
N ILE A 160 6.84 -0.08 -8.43
CA ILE A 160 7.94 0.71 -7.83
C ILE A 160 7.86 0.69 -6.30
N ASP A 161 6.66 0.86 -5.74
CA ASP A 161 6.40 0.89 -4.30
C ASP A 161 6.65 -0.49 -3.67
N LYS A 162 6.18 -1.57 -4.31
CA LYS A 162 6.52 -2.94 -3.94
C LYS A 162 8.03 -3.16 -3.88
N ASP A 163 8.76 -2.70 -4.88
CA ASP A 163 10.22 -2.81 -4.90
C ASP A 163 10.87 -2.01 -3.77
N LEU A 164 10.39 -0.79 -3.48
CA LEU A 164 10.83 0.00 -2.33
C LEU A 164 10.59 -0.75 -1.02
N TRP A 165 9.41 -1.34 -0.83
CA TRP A 165 9.09 -2.07 0.39
C TRP A 165 9.95 -3.30 0.59
N LEU A 166 10.13 -4.11 -0.46
CA LEU A 166 10.88 -5.36 -0.35
C LEU A 166 12.40 -5.17 -0.42
N ARG A 167 12.91 -4.08 -1.00
CA ARG A 167 14.36 -3.88 -1.21
C ARG A 167 14.93 -2.70 -0.44
N GLY A 168 14.10 -1.75 -0.04
CA GLY A 168 14.50 -0.58 0.75
C GLY A 168 14.65 -0.88 2.23
N THR A 169 14.10 -1.98 2.72
CA THR A 169 14.22 -2.42 4.11
C THR A 169 14.31 -3.95 4.20
N THR A 170 14.90 -4.43 5.29
CA THR A 170 14.97 -5.86 5.64
C THR A 170 13.81 -6.31 6.52
N LYS A 171 12.85 -5.42 6.82
CA LYS A 171 11.75 -5.67 7.75
C LYS A 171 10.49 -6.16 7.07
N VAL A 172 10.17 -5.64 5.89
CA VAL A 172 8.99 -6.07 5.13
C VAL A 172 9.27 -7.44 4.54
N GLU A 173 8.40 -8.39 4.89
CA GLU A 173 8.41 -9.76 4.40
C GLU A 173 7.37 -9.96 3.29
N ILE A 174 6.26 -9.21 3.36
CA ILE A 174 5.10 -9.38 2.48
C ILE A 174 4.55 -8.03 2.02
N VAL A 175 4.33 -7.90 0.71
CA VAL A 175 3.60 -6.79 0.10
C VAL A 175 2.39 -7.35 -0.63
N VAL A 176 1.21 -6.83 -0.31
CA VAL A 176 -0.06 -7.18 -0.95
C VAL A 176 -0.47 -5.99 -1.81
N LEU A 177 -0.51 -6.16 -3.12
CA LEU A 177 -1.03 -5.16 -4.06
C LEU A 177 -2.48 -5.51 -4.37
N VAL A 178 -3.40 -4.58 -4.11
CA VAL A 178 -4.81 -4.68 -4.47
C VAL A 178 -5.04 -3.81 -5.71
N ILE A 179 -5.13 -4.45 -6.86
CA ILE A 179 -5.18 -3.80 -8.16
C ILE A 179 -6.61 -3.83 -8.66
N TRP A 180 -7.15 -2.67 -9.02
CA TRP A 180 -8.48 -2.51 -9.56
C TRP A 180 -8.39 -2.08 -11.04
N SER A 181 -9.42 -2.36 -11.82
CA SER A 181 -9.63 -1.80 -13.16
C SER A 181 -11.11 -1.54 -13.41
N GLU A 182 -11.41 -0.48 -14.14
CA GLU A 182 -12.78 -0.14 -14.55
C GLU A 182 -12.95 -0.57 -16.01
N THR A 183 -14.09 -1.17 -16.32
CA THR A 183 -14.46 -1.60 -17.68
C THR A 183 -15.37 -0.56 -18.31
N GLU A 184 -15.57 -0.65 -19.63
CA GLU A 184 -16.45 0.27 -20.37
C GLU A 184 -17.94 0.16 -19.95
N ASP A 185 -18.33 -0.92 -19.26
CA ASP A 185 -19.71 -1.20 -18.81
C ASP A 185 -19.97 -0.79 -17.35
N ASP A 186 -19.22 0.18 -16.81
CA ASP A 186 -19.28 0.61 -15.40
C ASP A 186 -19.07 -0.55 -14.40
N LYS A 187 -18.29 -1.56 -14.82
CA LYS A 187 -17.89 -2.68 -13.96
C LYS A 187 -16.48 -2.56 -13.47
N VAL A 188 -16.22 -3.10 -12.28
CA VAL A 188 -14.92 -3.13 -11.64
C VAL A 188 -14.40 -4.56 -11.59
N GLU A 189 -13.27 -4.76 -12.25
CA GLU A 189 -12.42 -5.94 -12.08
C GLU A 189 -11.42 -5.69 -10.95
N GLY A 190 -10.85 -6.76 -10.40
CA GLY A 190 -9.79 -6.62 -9.43
C GLY A 190 -8.97 -7.88 -9.24
N THR A 191 -7.69 -7.69 -8.92
CA THR A 191 -6.71 -8.74 -8.64
C THR A 191 -5.89 -8.37 -7.42
N VAL A 192 -5.59 -9.34 -6.57
CA VAL A 192 -4.58 -9.24 -5.52
C VAL A 192 -3.29 -9.89 -6.00
N GLU A 193 -2.17 -9.17 -5.94
CA GLU A 193 -0.84 -9.75 -6.02
C GLU A 193 -0.21 -9.82 -4.63
N VAL A 194 0.24 -11.00 -4.22
CA VAL A 194 0.98 -11.22 -2.98
C VAL A 194 2.43 -11.44 -3.33
N TRP A 195 3.29 -10.55 -2.87
CA TRP A 195 4.72 -10.61 -3.07
C TRP A 195 5.42 -10.91 -1.75
N THR A 196 6.17 -12.00 -1.70
CA THR A 196 6.87 -12.45 -0.49
C THR A 196 8.36 -12.49 -0.73
N ARG A 197 9.14 -12.05 0.26
CA ARG A 197 10.58 -12.29 0.27
C ARG A 197 10.83 -13.80 0.35
N ASP A 198 11.55 -14.35 -0.60
CA ASP A 198 11.89 -15.77 -0.68
C ASP A 198 13.42 -15.93 -0.69
N GLY A 199 14.05 -15.89 0.48
CA GLY A 199 15.50 -16.10 0.58
C GLY A 199 16.34 -15.04 -0.15
N ALA A 200 17.42 -15.47 -0.81
CA ALA A 200 18.56 -14.66 -1.28
C ALA A 200 18.23 -13.66 -2.42
N ASP A 201 17.43 -12.64 -2.09
CA ASP A 201 16.92 -11.57 -2.96
C ASP A 201 15.83 -11.98 -3.97
N ASP A 202 15.39 -13.24 -3.95
CA ASP A 202 14.25 -13.68 -4.75
C ASP A 202 12.92 -13.22 -4.13
N VAL A 203 11.95 -12.95 -5.01
CA VAL A 203 10.60 -12.54 -4.62
C VAL A 203 9.61 -13.44 -5.32
N ALA A 204 8.85 -14.21 -4.55
CA ALA A 204 7.76 -15.00 -5.08
C ALA A 204 6.50 -14.14 -5.25
N VAL A 205 5.73 -14.39 -6.31
CA VAL A 205 4.45 -13.72 -6.57
C VAL A 205 3.33 -14.72 -6.69
N ARG A 206 2.19 -14.40 -6.07
CA ARG A 206 0.94 -15.13 -6.22
C ARG A 206 -0.18 -14.17 -6.59
N ARG A 207 -1.08 -14.57 -7.49
CA ARG A 207 -2.22 -13.76 -7.93
C ARG A 207 -3.54 -14.41 -7.56
N LEU A 208 -4.47 -13.59 -7.07
CA LEU A 208 -5.82 -14.00 -6.66
C LEU A 208 -6.84 -13.04 -7.29
N ALA A 209 -7.87 -13.56 -7.95
CA ALA A 209 -8.91 -12.72 -8.54
C ALA A 209 -9.88 -12.20 -7.47
N ILE A 210 -10.19 -10.91 -7.49
CA ILE A 210 -11.26 -10.30 -6.70
C ILE A 210 -12.56 -10.37 -7.52
N PHE A 211 -12.57 -9.72 -8.68
CA PHE A 211 -13.67 -9.71 -9.64
C PHE A 211 -13.14 -9.92 -11.07
N PRO A 212 -13.84 -10.73 -11.90
CA PRO A 212 -14.94 -11.61 -11.50
C PRO A 212 -14.47 -12.66 -10.48
N ALA A 213 -15.36 -13.03 -9.56
CA ALA A 213 -15.05 -14.06 -8.58
C ALA A 213 -14.84 -15.40 -9.31
N PRO A 214 -13.79 -16.18 -9.00
CA PRO A 214 -13.58 -17.48 -9.62
C PRO A 214 -14.76 -18.42 -9.41
N ASP A 215 -15.15 -19.14 -10.46
CA ASP A 215 -16.16 -20.21 -10.39
C ASP A 215 -15.61 -21.49 -11.08
N PRO A 216 -15.33 -22.57 -10.33
CA PRO A 216 -15.44 -22.70 -8.88
C PRO A 216 -14.35 -21.92 -8.12
N LEU A 217 -14.59 -21.60 -6.85
CA LEU A 217 -13.59 -20.99 -5.97
C LEU A 217 -12.38 -21.94 -5.76
N PRO A 218 -11.14 -21.46 -5.93
CA PRO A 218 -9.93 -22.23 -5.61
C PRO A 218 -9.90 -22.63 -4.13
N THR A 219 -9.30 -23.79 -3.84
CA THR A 219 -9.15 -24.29 -2.46
C THR A 219 -8.28 -23.37 -1.60
N ASP A 220 -7.36 -22.67 -2.23
CA ASP A 220 -6.36 -21.79 -1.65
C ASP A 220 -6.73 -20.29 -1.75
N ASP A 221 -8.01 -19.94 -1.90
CA ASP A 221 -8.51 -18.57 -2.13
C ASP A 221 -8.39 -17.62 -0.90
N ARG A 222 -7.15 -17.41 -0.45
CA ARG A 222 -6.75 -16.67 0.75
C ARG A 222 -5.27 -16.28 0.64
N VAL A 223 -4.92 -15.17 1.29
CA VAL A 223 -3.51 -14.78 1.50
C VAL A 223 -3.07 -15.34 2.84
N GLU A 224 -1.97 -16.10 2.85
CA GLU A 224 -1.48 -16.77 4.06
C GLU A 224 -0.07 -16.33 4.41
N PHE A 225 0.18 -16.21 5.71
CA PHE A 225 1.50 -15.97 6.26
C PHE A 225 1.59 -16.48 7.69
N THR A 226 2.79 -16.71 8.17
CA THR A 226 3.02 -17.22 9.52
C THR A 226 3.02 -16.10 10.56
N LYS A 227 2.70 -16.42 11.81
CA LYS A 227 2.96 -15.51 12.95
C LYS A 227 4.42 -15.04 12.96
N GLY A 228 5.36 -15.93 12.65
CA GLY A 228 6.78 -15.60 12.57
C GLY A 228 7.09 -14.52 11.54
N GLN A 229 6.42 -14.52 10.39
CA GLN A 229 6.57 -13.45 9.38
C GLN A 229 5.99 -12.11 9.87
N LEU A 230 4.84 -12.13 10.56
CA LEU A 230 4.23 -10.90 11.07
C LEU A 230 5.02 -10.28 12.24
N PHE A 231 5.43 -11.10 13.20
CA PHE A 231 6.05 -10.63 14.44
C PHE A 231 7.59 -10.64 14.42
N GLY A 232 8.18 -11.33 13.45
CA GLY A 232 9.62 -11.44 13.31
C GLY A 232 10.26 -12.42 14.31
N PRO A 233 11.53 -12.78 14.08
CA PRO A 233 12.25 -13.80 14.84
C PRO A 233 12.60 -13.38 16.28
N ALA A 234 12.59 -12.08 16.58
CA ALA A 234 12.93 -11.56 17.91
C ALA A 234 11.75 -11.61 18.90
N ALA A 235 10.52 -11.84 18.42
CA ALA A 235 9.35 -11.90 19.27
C ALA A 235 9.27 -13.26 20.00
N PRO A 236 8.98 -13.30 21.32
CA PRO A 236 8.80 -14.54 22.06
C PRO A 236 7.42 -15.15 21.75
N LEU A 237 7.29 -15.75 20.57
CA LEU A 237 6.02 -16.30 20.07
C LEU A 237 5.86 -17.77 20.43
N ALA A 238 4.69 -18.12 20.98
CA ALA A 238 4.21 -19.49 20.91
C ALA A 238 3.79 -19.81 19.46
N ASN A 239 4.26 -20.96 18.95
CA ASN A 239 3.95 -21.51 17.62
C ASN A 239 4.15 -20.50 16.48
N PRO A 240 5.41 -20.08 16.20
CA PRO A 240 5.69 -19.10 15.14
C PRO A 240 5.25 -19.57 13.74
N THR A 241 5.08 -20.88 13.53
CA THR A 241 4.62 -21.47 12.26
C THR A 241 3.10 -21.46 12.09
N THR A 242 2.33 -20.99 13.08
CA THR A 242 0.87 -20.85 12.94
C THR A 242 0.55 -19.93 11.78
N ILE A 243 -0.32 -20.40 10.88
CA ILE A 243 -0.76 -19.66 9.71
C ILE A 243 -1.86 -18.68 10.12
N LEU A 244 -1.72 -17.45 9.65
CA LEU A 244 -2.70 -16.38 9.66
C LEU A 244 -3.17 -16.19 8.22
N SER A 245 -4.48 -16.09 8.03
CA SER A 245 -5.10 -16.04 6.70
C SER A 245 -5.95 -14.79 6.55
N LEU A 246 -5.81 -14.11 5.41
CA LEU A 246 -6.70 -13.06 4.95
C LEU A 246 -7.61 -13.67 3.87
N GLU A 247 -8.90 -13.80 4.18
CA GLU A 247 -9.85 -14.50 3.32
C GLU A 247 -10.28 -13.61 2.14
N MET A 248 -10.17 -14.10 0.90
CA MET A 248 -10.54 -13.33 -0.30
C MET A 248 -12.05 -13.11 -0.41
N SER A 249 -12.85 -14.03 0.13
CA SER A 249 -14.31 -13.89 0.21
C SER A 249 -14.73 -12.63 0.98
N GLU A 250 -14.02 -12.30 2.05
CA GLU A 250 -14.29 -11.10 2.85
C GLU A 250 -13.86 -9.82 2.12
N LEU A 251 -12.72 -9.86 1.41
CA LEU A 251 -12.29 -8.77 0.52
C LEU A 251 -13.35 -8.48 -0.55
N ARG A 252 -13.83 -9.51 -1.26
CA ARG A 252 -14.88 -9.37 -2.29
C ARG A 252 -16.16 -8.78 -1.70
N ARG A 253 -16.59 -9.27 -0.54
CA ARG A 253 -17.80 -8.77 0.15
C ARG A 253 -17.67 -7.29 0.51
N ILE A 254 -16.51 -6.88 1.02
CA ILE A 254 -16.24 -5.46 1.36
C ILE A 254 -16.18 -4.61 0.08
N ALA A 255 -15.45 -5.08 -0.93
CA ALA A 255 -15.28 -4.38 -2.20
C ALA A 255 -16.63 -4.13 -2.87
N GLN A 256 -17.50 -5.15 -2.97
CA GLN A 256 -18.85 -5.01 -3.51
C GLN A 256 -19.66 -3.91 -2.82
N GLN A 257 -19.58 -3.82 -1.48
CA GLN A 257 -20.27 -2.77 -0.72
C GLN A 257 -19.76 -1.36 -1.01
N ILE A 258 -18.46 -1.20 -1.30
CA ILE A 258 -17.86 0.11 -1.58
C ILE A 258 -18.06 0.49 -3.05
N ILE A 259 -17.86 -0.45 -3.97
CA ILE A 259 -18.07 -0.27 -5.42
C ILE A 259 -19.52 0.16 -5.69
N SER A 260 -20.51 -0.47 -5.04
CA SER A 260 -21.92 -0.10 -5.19
C SER A 260 -22.24 1.32 -4.69
N LYS A 261 -21.44 1.89 -3.78
CA LYS A 261 -21.64 3.25 -3.26
C LYS A 261 -21.10 4.33 -4.18
N ILE A 262 -20.26 3.95 -5.14
CA ILE A 262 -19.72 4.85 -6.17
C ILE A 262 -20.37 4.59 -7.53
N GLU A 263 -21.58 4.02 -7.53
CA GLU A 263 -22.41 3.79 -8.72
C GLU A 263 -21.80 2.86 -9.77
N LEU A 264 -20.76 2.09 -9.38
CA LEU A 264 -20.18 1.02 -10.20
C LEU A 264 -20.70 -0.35 -9.74
N SER A 265 -20.44 -1.39 -10.55
CA SER A 265 -20.79 -2.78 -10.21
C SER A 265 -19.58 -3.72 -10.28
N PRO A 266 -19.52 -4.83 -9.52
CA PRO A 266 -18.46 -5.83 -9.72
C PRO A 266 -18.59 -6.53 -11.08
N ALA A 267 -17.45 -6.82 -11.71
CA ALA A 267 -17.37 -7.60 -12.95
C ALA A 267 -17.78 -9.07 -12.77
#